data_AF-A0A255PBK0-F1
#
_entry.id   AF-A0A255PBK0-F1
#
_cell.length_a   1.000
_cell.length_b   1.000
_cell.length_c   1.000
_cell.angle_alpha   90.00
_cell.angle_beta   90.00
_cell.angle_gamma   90.00
#
_symmetry.space_group_name_H-M   'P 1'
#
loop_
_entity.id
_entity.type
_entity.pdbx_description
1 polymer ?
#
loop_
_entity_poly.entity_id
_entity_poly.type
_entity_poly.pdbx_seq_one_letter_code
_entity_poly.pdbx_strand_id
1 'polypeptide(L)'
;MSDELDLLRRANPVPADGPHFGDGPLDHRAERRLERLLAQDRPVRRAPRARLLWGLAAGGVVVVTALAALLGGPNSRPALAAPRPLTVHAHSTPVPLTELAELAAAAAADGSPRLRRGTHVQSWSLGLADGTPPVTLPEERVVRWHADDSRTELVVATDPRHPGRPVLTDAGGEPRTVADGHVLSRTTYPPSWSDAPPEAPPPHTPAALRAYLAETARTDSLDTPELLDAVRELLDHWMLGARESAALVRVLADAEGLRPAGQVTDRLGRPGQAYVYAGEGGRRMLILDPRTGAVLGLETTFGQDAPEYGVHAGDVMEYSAWMR
;
A
#
# COMPACT_ATOMS: atom_id res chain seq x y z
N MET A 1 -29.07 9.75 36.73
CA MET A 1 -28.16 9.63 35.57
C MET A 1 -28.57 8.40 34.77
N SER A 2 -29.66 8.56 34.04
CA SER A 2 -30.20 7.66 33.02
C SER A 2 -30.01 8.43 31.70
N ASP A 3 -29.68 7.90 30.54
CA ASP A 3 -29.51 6.53 30.09
C ASP A 3 -29.10 6.62 28.62
N GLU A 4 -27.81 6.77 28.33
CA GLU A 4 -27.36 6.65 26.94
C GLU A 4 -27.40 5.17 26.50
N LEU A 5 -27.15 4.28 27.46
CA LEU A 5 -27.30 2.83 27.30
C LEU A 5 -28.78 2.39 27.27
N ASP A 6 -29.71 2.94 28.07
CA ASP A 6 -31.12 2.58 27.86
C ASP A 6 -31.74 3.27 26.65
N LEU A 7 -31.22 4.39 26.14
CA LEU A 7 -31.63 4.89 24.83
C LEU A 7 -31.29 3.88 23.72
N LEU A 8 -30.10 3.29 23.77
CA LEU A 8 -29.68 2.25 22.83
C LEU A 8 -30.44 0.92 23.03
N ARG A 9 -30.74 0.53 24.27
CA ARG A 9 -31.56 -0.67 24.55
C ARG A 9 -33.04 -0.48 24.19
N ARG A 10 -33.59 0.73 24.32
CA ARG A 10 -34.96 1.05 23.90
C ARG A 10 -35.09 1.24 22.39
N ALA A 11 -33.99 1.58 21.71
CA ALA A 11 -33.95 1.65 20.27
C ALA A 11 -34.07 0.28 19.59
N ASN A 12 -34.11 -0.83 20.37
CA ASN A 12 -34.28 -2.23 19.96
C ASN A 12 -34.98 -2.34 18.59
N PRO A 13 -34.21 -2.38 17.49
CA PRO A 13 -34.77 -2.22 16.14
C PRO A 13 -35.49 -3.49 15.67
N VAL A 14 -35.51 -4.52 16.52
CA VAL A 14 -36.12 -5.81 16.25
C VAL A 14 -37.28 -6.01 17.22
N PRO A 15 -38.53 -6.09 16.73
CA PRO A 15 -39.68 -6.45 17.55
C PRO A 15 -39.43 -7.77 18.26
N ALA A 16 -39.79 -7.89 19.53
CA ALA A 16 -39.67 -9.13 20.30
C ALA A 16 -40.44 -10.31 19.66
N ASP A 17 -41.40 -9.99 18.80
CA ASP A 17 -42.27 -10.94 18.09
C ASP A 17 -41.81 -11.18 16.64
N GLY A 18 -40.64 -10.67 16.26
CA GLY A 18 -40.05 -10.89 14.93
C GLY A 18 -39.33 -12.24 14.86
N PRO A 19 -39.35 -12.95 13.71
CA PRO A 19 -38.66 -14.22 13.57
C PRO A 19 -37.18 -14.04 13.88
N HIS A 20 -36.66 -14.81 14.85
CA HIS A 20 -35.23 -14.93 15.10
C HIS A 20 -34.53 -15.26 13.78
N PHE A 21 -33.46 -14.51 13.45
CA PHE A 21 -32.65 -14.73 12.24
C PHE A 21 -32.32 -16.21 12.09
N GLY A 22 -33.06 -16.89 11.23
CA GLY A 22 -32.70 -18.15 10.62
C GLY A 22 -32.44 -17.88 9.15
N ASP A 23 -31.53 -18.64 8.55
CA ASP A 23 -31.17 -18.62 7.13
C ASP A 23 -32.34 -19.12 6.24
N GLY A 24 -33.52 -18.55 6.42
CA GLY A 24 -34.72 -18.80 5.64
C GLY A 24 -34.97 -17.70 4.61
N PRO A 25 -35.79 -17.99 3.59
CA PRO A 25 -36.16 -17.00 2.58
C PRO A 25 -36.84 -15.77 3.21
N LEU A 26 -36.60 -14.60 2.64
CA LEU A 26 -37.21 -13.35 3.06
C LEU A 26 -38.75 -13.46 3.00
N ASP A 27 -39.44 -12.90 3.99
CA ASP A 27 -40.90 -12.84 3.92
C ASP A 27 -41.36 -11.88 2.79
N HIS A 28 -42.58 -12.07 2.30
CA HIS A 28 -43.13 -11.27 1.20
C HIS A 28 -43.25 -9.77 1.50
N ARG A 29 -43.20 -9.36 2.78
CA ARG A 29 -43.20 -7.93 3.14
C ARG A 29 -41.80 -7.35 3.01
N ALA A 30 -40.78 -8.12 3.37
CA ALA A 30 -39.37 -7.80 3.17
C ALA A 30 -39.00 -7.79 1.69
N GLU A 31 -39.45 -8.77 0.88
CA GLU A 31 -39.24 -8.80 -0.58
C GLU A 31 -39.81 -7.55 -1.25
N ARG A 32 -41.07 -7.19 -0.98
CA ARG A 32 -41.70 -5.98 -1.54
C ARG A 32 -41.08 -4.67 -1.04
N ARG A 33 -40.36 -4.69 0.09
CA ARG A 33 -39.61 -3.54 0.57
C ARG A 33 -38.26 -3.45 -0.12
N LEU A 34 -37.61 -4.57 -0.37
CA LEU A 34 -36.39 -4.67 -1.16
C LEU A 34 -36.64 -4.24 -2.61
N GLU A 35 -37.68 -4.75 -3.26
CA GLU A 35 -38.05 -4.34 -4.63
C GLU A 35 -38.32 -2.84 -4.72
N ARG A 36 -38.95 -2.24 -3.70
CA ARG A 36 -39.15 -0.78 -3.65
C ARG A 36 -37.86 0.01 -3.45
N LEU A 37 -36.89 -0.53 -2.71
CA LEU A 37 -35.58 0.11 -2.55
C LEU A 37 -34.74 0.01 -3.83
N LEU A 38 -34.88 -1.10 -4.57
CA LEU A 38 -34.22 -1.30 -5.85
C LEU A 38 -34.89 -0.51 -6.98
N ALA A 39 -36.21 -0.33 -6.94
CA ALA A 39 -36.98 0.42 -7.91
C ALA A 39 -37.00 1.95 -7.67
N GLN A 40 -36.47 2.42 -6.54
CA GLN A 40 -36.25 3.85 -6.34
C GLN A 40 -35.01 4.30 -7.12
N ASP A 41 -35.24 4.79 -8.33
CA ASP A 41 -34.24 5.57 -9.09
C ASP A 41 -33.77 6.75 -8.22
N ARG A 42 -32.52 6.66 -7.77
CA ARG A 42 -31.86 7.76 -7.08
C ARG A 42 -31.71 8.92 -8.07
N PRO A 43 -32.08 10.16 -7.72
CA PRO A 43 -31.72 11.31 -8.54
C PRO A 43 -30.20 11.36 -8.67
N VAL A 44 -29.71 11.31 -9.92
CA VAL A 44 -28.29 11.39 -10.26
C VAL A 44 -27.77 12.79 -9.91
N ARG A 45 -27.41 12.97 -8.64
CA ARG A 45 -26.50 14.05 -8.23
C ARG A 45 -25.11 13.57 -8.55
N ARG A 46 -24.51 14.14 -9.62
CA ARG A 46 -23.09 13.99 -9.94
C ARG A 46 -22.28 14.56 -8.78
N ALA A 47 -21.91 13.70 -7.83
CA ALA A 47 -20.93 13.99 -6.80
C ALA A 47 -19.54 13.70 -7.37
N PRO A 48 -18.50 14.50 -7.03
CA PRO A 48 -17.14 14.22 -7.44
C PRO A 48 -16.70 12.87 -6.85
N ARG A 49 -15.93 12.12 -7.65
CA ARG A 49 -15.41 10.79 -7.34
C ARG A 49 -14.53 10.83 -6.07
N ALA A 50 -15.15 10.63 -4.91
CA ALA A 50 -14.44 10.42 -3.65
C ALA A 50 -13.98 8.97 -3.60
N ARG A 51 -12.66 8.75 -3.73
CA ARG A 51 -11.98 7.49 -3.44
C ARG A 51 -12.21 7.18 -1.95
N LEU A 52 -13.21 6.35 -1.66
CA LEU A 52 -13.47 5.87 -0.30
C LEU A 52 -12.43 4.77 -0.01
N LEU A 53 -11.33 5.20 0.61
CA LEU A 53 -10.28 4.34 1.17
C LEU A 53 -10.90 3.43 2.22
N TRP A 54 -10.90 2.13 1.97
CA TRP A 54 -11.26 1.12 2.96
C TRP A 54 -10.04 0.85 3.83
N GLY A 55 -10.19 1.11 5.13
CA GLY A 55 -9.13 1.01 6.12
C GLY A 55 -8.76 -0.42 6.44
N LEU A 56 -7.70 -0.91 5.82
CA LEU A 56 -6.59 -1.47 6.58
C LEU A 56 -5.70 -0.31 7.02
N ALA A 57 -4.90 -0.47 8.07
CA ALA A 57 -3.92 0.55 8.46
C ALA A 57 -2.83 0.66 7.38
N ALA A 58 -3.19 1.29 6.27
CA ALA A 58 -2.32 1.73 5.19
C ALA A 58 -1.91 3.16 5.51
N GLY A 59 -0.90 3.30 6.38
CA GLY A 59 -0.48 4.60 6.92
C GLY A 59 -1.55 5.26 7.78
N GLY A 60 -1.13 6.13 8.70
CA GLY A 60 -2.07 6.93 9.48
C GLY A 60 -3.02 7.70 8.56
N VAL A 61 -4.29 7.78 8.95
CA VAL A 61 -5.13 8.91 8.51
C VAL A 61 -4.41 10.17 9.02
N VAL A 62 -3.77 10.91 8.13
CA VAL A 62 -3.18 12.21 8.41
C VAL A 62 -4.33 13.17 8.72
N VAL A 63 -4.70 13.25 9.99
CA VAL A 63 -5.56 14.33 10.47
C VAL A 63 -4.65 15.49 10.81
N VAL A 64 -4.60 16.42 9.86
CA VAL A 64 -3.91 17.71 9.94
C VAL A 64 -4.50 18.51 11.10
N THR A 65 -3.66 18.86 12.07
CA THR A 65 -3.92 20.01 12.94
C THR A 65 -2.77 20.99 12.77
N ALA A 66 -3.09 22.17 12.23
CA ALA A 66 -2.12 23.24 12.12
C ALA A 66 -1.77 23.74 13.53
N LEU A 67 -0.51 23.62 13.95
CA LEU A 67 0.02 24.51 14.98
C LEU A 67 1.43 24.99 14.66
N ALA A 68 1.52 26.30 14.54
CA ALA A 68 2.75 27.05 14.41
C ALA A 68 3.69 26.80 15.60
N ALA A 69 4.97 26.60 15.27
CA ALA A 69 6.17 26.85 16.07
C ALA A 69 6.14 26.45 17.56
N LEU A 70 6.93 25.43 17.94
CA LEU A 70 7.74 25.39 19.19
C LEU A 70 8.55 24.09 19.30
N LEU A 71 9.51 23.85 18.40
CA LEU A 71 10.57 22.85 18.63
C LEU A 71 11.96 23.41 18.29
N GLY A 72 12.21 24.64 18.74
CA GLY A 72 13.55 25.25 18.77
C GLY A 72 14.22 25.03 20.12
N GLY A 73 14.68 23.82 20.40
CA GLY A 73 15.72 23.59 21.40
C GLY A 73 17.10 23.76 20.76
N PRO A 74 18.17 24.12 21.50
CA PRO A 74 19.51 24.35 20.94
C PRO A 74 20.19 23.12 20.30
N ASN A 75 19.48 21.99 20.15
CA ASN A 75 19.89 20.78 19.43
C ASN A 75 18.90 20.37 18.31
N SER A 76 17.94 21.21 17.94
CA SER A 76 16.87 20.85 17.00
C SER A 76 17.25 21.11 15.55
N ARG A 77 17.76 20.10 14.85
CA ARG A 77 17.49 19.83 13.42
C ARG A 77 17.56 18.30 13.23
N PRO A 78 16.57 17.67 12.59
CA PRO A 78 16.28 18.00 11.20
C PRO A 78 14.78 18.05 10.84
N ALA A 79 14.36 19.11 10.14
CA ALA A 79 13.46 18.88 9.02
C ALA A 79 14.26 17.99 8.05
N LEU A 80 14.00 16.68 8.05
CA LEU A 80 14.59 15.79 7.06
C LEU A 80 13.89 16.12 5.75
N ALA A 81 14.56 16.95 4.95
CA ALA A 81 14.20 17.20 3.56
C ALA A 81 13.84 15.88 2.87
N ALA A 82 12.89 15.96 1.93
CA ALA A 82 12.47 14.82 1.15
C ALA A 82 13.68 14.00 0.70
N PRO A 83 13.68 12.66 0.87
CA PRO A 83 14.84 11.87 0.55
C PRO A 83 15.20 12.07 -0.92
N ARG A 84 16.51 12.14 -1.22
CA ARG A 84 16.95 12.18 -2.61
C ARG A 84 16.47 10.92 -3.34
N PRO A 85 16.13 11.04 -4.64
CA PRO A 85 15.73 9.91 -5.46
C PRO A 85 16.87 8.94 -5.64
N LEU A 86 16.54 7.66 -5.84
CA LEU A 86 17.53 6.65 -6.15
C LEU A 86 18.20 6.96 -7.49
N THR A 87 19.51 6.75 -7.52
CA THR A 87 20.35 7.00 -8.69
C THR A 87 20.70 5.67 -9.35
N VAL A 88 20.49 5.61 -10.67
CA VAL A 88 20.92 4.47 -11.49
C VAL A 88 22.44 4.52 -11.58
N HIS A 89 23.10 3.38 -11.43
CA HIS A 89 24.54 3.26 -11.52
C HIS A 89 25.03 3.71 -12.90
N ALA A 90 26.04 4.59 -12.89
CA ALA A 90 26.68 5.04 -14.10
C ALA A 90 27.24 3.84 -14.90
N HIS A 91 27.08 3.86 -16.22
CA HIS A 91 27.54 2.81 -17.13
C HIS A 91 26.91 1.42 -16.92
N SER A 92 25.81 1.31 -16.16
CA SER A 92 25.06 0.07 -16.08
C SER A 92 24.28 -0.19 -17.38
N THR A 93 24.22 -1.45 -17.80
CA THR A 93 23.44 -1.86 -18.97
C THR A 93 21.98 -2.06 -18.57
N PRO A 94 21.02 -1.35 -19.19
CA PRO A 94 19.60 -1.61 -18.97
C PRO A 94 19.22 -2.99 -19.53
N VAL A 95 18.48 -3.78 -18.73
CA VAL A 95 17.94 -5.09 -19.15
C VAL A 95 16.47 -4.91 -19.51
N PRO A 96 16.01 -5.32 -20.71
CA PRO A 96 14.59 -5.31 -21.06
C PRO A 96 13.75 -6.23 -20.17
N LEU A 97 12.50 -5.85 -19.88
CA LEU A 97 11.58 -6.68 -19.07
C LEU A 97 11.31 -8.05 -19.71
N THR A 98 11.29 -8.13 -21.04
CA THR A 98 11.14 -9.41 -21.75
C THR A 98 12.28 -10.38 -21.46
N GLU A 99 13.53 -9.89 -21.41
CA GLU A 99 14.70 -10.69 -21.06
C GLU A 99 14.66 -11.09 -19.57
N LEU A 100 14.36 -10.14 -18.68
CA LEU A 100 14.19 -10.44 -17.26
C LEU A 100 13.06 -11.45 -17.01
N ALA A 101 12.00 -11.43 -17.83
CA ALA A 101 10.90 -12.38 -17.71
C ALA A 101 11.32 -13.81 -18.06
N GLU A 102 12.23 -13.99 -19.04
CA GLU A 102 12.82 -15.31 -19.33
C GLU A 102 13.69 -15.79 -18.16
N LEU A 103 14.53 -14.90 -17.61
CA LEU A 103 15.36 -15.21 -16.45
C LEU A 103 14.53 -15.59 -15.22
N ALA A 104 13.49 -14.82 -14.91
CA ALA A 104 12.58 -15.08 -13.81
C ALA A 104 11.82 -16.41 -13.98
N ALA A 105 11.38 -16.73 -15.21
CA ALA A 105 10.74 -18.00 -15.51
C ALA A 105 11.69 -19.19 -15.30
N ALA A 106 12.94 -19.08 -15.74
CA ALA A 106 13.97 -20.09 -15.50
C ALA A 106 14.27 -20.26 -14.01
N ALA A 107 14.41 -19.16 -13.26
CA ALA A 107 14.62 -19.19 -11.81
C ALA A 107 13.43 -19.78 -11.05
N ALA A 108 12.22 -19.70 -11.59
CA ALA A 108 11.01 -20.24 -10.99
C ALA A 108 10.76 -21.73 -11.26
N ALA A 109 11.64 -22.41 -12.01
CA ALA A 109 11.48 -23.83 -12.38
C ALA A 109 11.29 -24.73 -11.16
N ASP A 110 12.07 -24.50 -10.09
CA ASP A 110 12.00 -25.27 -8.85
C ASP A 110 10.78 -24.90 -7.97
N GLY A 111 10.04 -23.83 -8.33
CA GLY A 111 8.85 -23.38 -7.62
C GLY A 111 9.10 -22.82 -6.21
N SER A 112 10.35 -22.52 -5.87
CA SER A 112 10.76 -21.95 -4.58
C SER A 112 11.33 -20.54 -4.76
N PRO A 113 11.00 -19.57 -3.88
CA PRO A 113 10.11 -19.69 -2.73
C PRO A 113 8.64 -19.87 -3.15
N ARG A 114 7.83 -20.45 -2.26
CA ARG A 114 6.37 -20.56 -2.44
C ARG A 114 5.67 -19.27 -2.01
N LEU A 115 4.54 -18.99 -2.65
CA LEU A 115 3.61 -17.93 -2.27
C LEU A 115 3.21 -18.05 -0.80
N ARG A 116 3.16 -16.90 -0.10
CA ARG A 116 2.70 -16.82 1.30
C ARG A 116 1.81 -15.61 1.49
N ARG A 117 0.73 -15.77 2.24
CA ARG A 117 -0.12 -14.67 2.68
C ARG A 117 0.61 -13.87 3.76
N GLY A 118 0.48 -12.55 3.71
CA GLY A 118 1.19 -11.60 4.58
C GLY A 118 2.25 -10.81 3.82
N THR A 119 2.83 -9.83 4.50
CA THR A 119 3.85 -8.95 3.93
C THR A 119 4.88 -8.60 4.98
N HIS A 120 6.07 -8.26 4.52
CA HIS A 120 7.09 -7.60 5.31
C HIS A 120 7.61 -6.46 4.44
N VAL A 121 7.26 -5.24 4.78
CA VAL A 121 7.55 -4.06 3.96
C VAL A 121 8.17 -2.98 4.83
N GLN A 122 9.15 -2.29 4.27
CA GLN A 122 9.64 -1.04 4.82
C GLN A 122 9.28 0.09 3.88
N SER A 123 8.69 1.14 4.44
CA SER A 123 8.20 2.29 3.70
C SER A 123 8.78 3.59 4.22
N TRP A 124 8.92 4.55 3.32
CA TRP A 124 9.12 5.95 3.64
C TRP A 124 8.03 6.72 2.93
N SER A 125 7.28 7.51 3.67
CA SER A 125 6.31 8.46 3.10
C SER A 125 6.71 9.87 3.45
N LEU A 126 6.41 10.80 2.56
CA LEU A 126 6.57 12.22 2.81
C LEU A 126 5.31 12.77 3.47
N GLY A 127 5.41 13.10 4.75
CA GLY A 127 4.40 13.88 5.47
C GLY A 127 4.44 15.33 5.01
N LEU A 128 3.32 15.81 4.48
CA LEU A 128 3.14 17.19 4.01
C LEU A 128 2.21 17.94 4.97
N ALA A 129 2.57 19.19 5.28
CA ALA A 129 1.71 20.10 6.02
C ALA A 129 1.92 21.53 5.50
N ASP A 130 0.83 22.26 5.30
CA ASP A 130 0.87 23.64 4.79
C ASP A 130 1.81 24.51 5.63
N GLY A 131 2.73 25.22 4.95
CA GLY A 131 3.66 26.14 5.60
C GLY A 131 4.69 25.47 6.52
N THR A 132 4.79 24.14 6.51
CA THR A 132 5.71 23.35 7.33
C THR A 132 6.67 22.59 6.42
N PRO A 133 7.98 22.49 6.75
CA PRO A 133 8.88 21.66 5.95
C PRO A 133 8.41 20.20 5.88
N PRO A 134 8.54 19.54 4.72
CA PRO A 134 8.11 18.16 4.58
C PRO A 134 8.98 17.25 5.46
N VAL A 135 8.37 16.21 6.00
CA VAL A 135 9.05 15.26 6.90
C VAL A 135 8.97 13.85 6.32
N THR A 136 10.06 13.09 6.43
CA THR A 136 10.05 11.67 6.06
C THR A 136 9.59 10.84 7.25
N LEU A 137 8.61 9.96 7.03
CA LEU A 137 8.06 9.02 8.00
C LEU A 137 8.49 7.60 7.62
N PRO A 138 9.57 7.07 8.23
CA PRO A 138 10.05 5.73 7.94
C PRO A 138 9.36 4.69 8.85
N GLU A 139 8.73 3.69 8.23
CA GLU A 139 7.98 2.65 8.92
C GLU A 139 8.35 1.27 8.41
N GLU A 140 8.31 0.27 9.29
CA GLU A 140 8.35 -1.14 8.93
C GLU A 140 7.04 -1.79 9.37
N ARG A 141 6.37 -2.44 8.42
CA ARG A 141 5.14 -3.18 8.62
C ARG A 141 5.35 -4.66 8.37
N VAL A 142 4.91 -5.48 9.32
CA VAL A 142 4.93 -6.93 9.26
C VAL A 142 3.53 -7.46 9.48
N VAL A 143 2.98 -8.12 8.46
CA VAL A 143 1.70 -8.84 8.52
C VAL A 143 1.98 -10.33 8.43
N ARG A 144 1.62 -11.07 9.49
CA ARG A 144 1.75 -12.52 9.55
C ARG A 144 0.38 -13.16 9.67
N TRP A 145 0.14 -14.14 8.83
CA TRP A 145 -1.05 -15.00 8.89
C TRP A 145 -0.74 -16.28 9.65
N HIS A 146 -1.70 -16.71 10.44
CA HIS A 146 -1.67 -17.95 11.20
C HIS A 146 -2.50 -19.03 10.50
N ALA A 147 -2.33 -20.29 10.93
CA ALA A 147 -3.02 -21.43 10.33
C ALA A 147 -4.53 -21.46 10.63
N ASP A 148 -4.97 -20.69 11.62
CA ASP A 148 -6.38 -20.53 12.00
C ASP A 148 -7.04 -19.35 11.28
N ASP A 149 -6.40 -18.78 10.25
CA ASP A 149 -6.81 -17.57 9.52
C ASP A 149 -6.82 -16.27 10.35
N SER A 150 -6.33 -16.28 11.58
CA SER A 150 -6.02 -15.04 12.28
C SER A 150 -4.78 -14.38 11.68
N ARG A 151 -4.65 -13.06 11.84
CA ARG A 151 -3.44 -12.32 11.44
C ARG A 151 -2.96 -11.35 12.50
N THR A 152 -1.66 -11.22 12.61
CA THR A 152 -1.01 -10.17 13.40
C THR A 152 -0.42 -9.13 12.47
N GLU A 153 -0.68 -7.87 12.76
CA GLU A 153 -0.08 -6.71 12.12
C GLU A 153 0.75 -5.94 13.14
N LEU A 154 2.01 -5.70 12.80
CA LEU A 154 2.94 -4.91 13.58
C LEU A 154 3.46 -3.77 12.70
N VAL A 155 3.37 -2.54 13.18
CA VAL A 155 3.95 -1.35 12.55
C VAL A 155 4.92 -0.71 13.54
N VAL A 156 6.15 -0.48 13.10
CA VAL A 156 7.20 0.17 13.90
C VAL A 156 7.79 1.35 13.14
N ALA A 157 8.14 2.41 13.84
CA ALA A 157 8.91 3.51 13.26
C ALA A 157 10.40 3.13 13.26
N THR A 158 11.01 3.01 12.08
CA THR A 158 12.42 2.63 11.94
C THR A 158 12.98 3.01 10.57
N ASP A 159 14.25 3.44 10.52
CA ASP A 159 14.98 3.71 9.27
C ASP A 159 16.32 2.96 9.28
N PRO A 160 16.49 1.87 8.50
CA PRO A 160 17.69 1.05 8.54
C PRO A 160 18.86 1.74 7.84
N ARG A 161 18.65 2.86 7.15
CA ARG A 161 19.76 3.70 6.66
C ARG A 161 20.46 4.41 7.81
N HIS A 162 19.79 4.54 8.96
CA HIS A 162 20.26 5.26 10.14
C HIS A 162 19.98 4.47 11.44
N PRO A 163 20.51 3.24 11.58
CA PRO A 163 20.17 2.36 12.69
C PRO A 163 20.52 3.00 14.04
N GLY A 164 19.61 2.87 15.01
CA GLY A 164 19.74 3.41 16.36
C GLY A 164 19.56 4.93 16.47
N ARG A 165 19.24 5.63 15.38
CA ARG A 165 18.90 7.06 15.41
C ARG A 165 17.40 7.23 15.65
N PRO A 166 16.98 8.24 16.43
CA PRO A 166 15.57 8.56 16.55
C PRO A 166 14.94 8.89 15.20
N VAL A 167 13.68 8.50 15.01
CA VAL A 167 12.91 8.68 13.77
C VAL A 167 11.66 9.53 14.02
N LEU A 168 11.13 10.15 12.97
CA LEU A 168 9.87 10.89 13.02
C LEU A 168 8.69 9.94 12.80
N THR A 169 7.60 10.20 13.51
CA THR A 169 6.30 9.56 13.31
C THR A 169 5.21 10.60 13.52
N ASP A 170 4.09 10.48 12.83
CA ASP A 170 2.87 11.24 13.03
C ASP A 170 1.79 10.43 13.77
N ALA A 171 2.13 9.25 14.30
CA ALA A 171 1.21 8.42 15.04
C ALA A 171 0.67 9.16 16.26
N GLY A 172 -0.65 9.40 16.26
CA GLY A 172 -1.36 10.22 17.24
C GLY A 172 -1.73 11.62 16.73
N GLY A 173 -1.50 11.93 15.45
CA GLY A 173 -1.94 13.16 14.77
C GLY A 173 -0.89 14.27 14.70
N GLU A 174 0.14 14.23 15.54
CA GLU A 174 1.18 15.26 15.60
C GLU A 174 2.58 14.66 15.33
N PRO A 175 3.38 15.23 14.40
CA PRO A 175 4.75 14.80 14.16
C PRO A 175 5.61 14.90 15.41
N ARG A 176 6.21 13.78 15.81
CA ARG A 176 7.10 13.69 16.98
C ARG A 176 8.26 12.73 16.72
N THR A 177 9.36 12.95 17.42
CA THR A 177 10.51 12.04 17.38
C THR A 177 10.32 10.89 18.38
N VAL A 178 10.61 9.67 17.94
CA VAL A 178 10.60 8.45 18.76
C VAL A 178 11.92 7.70 18.62
N ALA A 179 12.21 6.80 19.57
CA ALA A 179 13.35 5.90 19.44
C ALA A 179 13.18 4.98 18.22
N ASP A 180 14.29 4.59 17.60
CA ASP A 180 14.31 3.57 16.55
C ASP A 180 13.64 2.28 17.04
N GLY A 181 12.78 1.68 16.21
CA GLY A 181 12.02 0.48 16.54
C GLY A 181 10.82 0.71 17.47
N HIS A 182 10.40 1.97 17.69
CA HIS A 182 9.20 2.27 18.47
C HIS A 182 7.96 1.66 17.81
N VAL A 183 7.19 0.90 18.59
CA VAL A 183 5.95 0.27 18.10
C VAL A 183 4.86 1.32 17.95
N LEU A 184 4.41 1.55 16.71
CA LEU A 184 3.31 2.45 16.39
C LEU A 184 1.97 1.74 16.56
N SER A 185 1.88 0.50 16.08
CA SER A 185 0.67 -0.31 16.17
C SER A 185 1.02 -1.79 16.31
N ARG A 186 0.21 -2.51 17.08
CA ARG A 186 0.24 -3.97 17.17
C ARG A 186 -1.19 -4.47 17.32
N THR A 187 -1.72 -5.07 16.27
CA THR A 187 -3.11 -5.52 16.21
C THR A 187 -3.17 -7.00 15.85
N THR A 188 -4.06 -7.73 16.51
CA THR A 188 -4.40 -9.11 16.14
C THR A 188 -5.84 -9.13 15.66
N TYR A 189 -6.05 -9.62 14.44
CA TYR A 189 -7.36 -9.74 13.82
C TYR A 189 -7.82 -11.21 13.92
N PRO A 190 -9.06 -11.46 14.38
CA PRO A 190 -9.61 -12.81 14.44
C PRO A 190 -9.91 -13.35 13.03
N PRO A 191 -10.09 -14.67 12.88
CA PRO A 191 -10.28 -15.33 11.58
C PRO A 191 -11.46 -14.81 10.75
N SER A 192 -12.50 -14.28 11.40
CA SER A 192 -13.72 -13.78 10.76
C SER A 192 -13.65 -12.31 10.33
N TRP A 193 -12.50 -11.64 10.53
CA TRP A 193 -12.29 -10.25 10.14
C TRP A 193 -11.46 -10.18 8.86
N SER A 194 -12.10 -10.45 7.71
CA SER A 194 -11.47 -10.36 6.40
C SER A 194 -12.29 -9.45 5.49
N ASP A 195 -12.16 -8.14 5.68
CA ASP A 195 -12.82 -7.13 4.83
C ASP A 195 -11.89 -6.61 3.72
N ALA A 196 -10.67 -7.17 3.59
CA ALA A 196 -9.64 -6.65 2.69
C ALA A 196 -9.35 -7.62 1.54
N PRO A 197 -9.92 -7.37 0.34
CA PRO A 197 -9.57 -8.08 -0.87
C PRO A 197 -8.14 -7.74 -1.35
N PRO A 198 -7.51 -8.64 -2.11
CA PRO A 198 -8.09 -9.88 -2.60
C PRO A 198 -7.79 -11.06 -1.66
N GLU A 199 -8.86 -11.74 -1.21
CA GLU A 199 -8.75 -12.94 -0.36
C GLU A 199 -8.16 -14.13 -1.13
N ALA A 200 -8.40 -14.19 -2.43
CA ALA A 200 -7.94 -15.28 -3.27
C ALA A 200 -6.41 -15.22 -3.45
N PRO A 201 -5.72 -16.38 -3.41
CA PRO A 201 -4.31 -16.46 -3.76
C PRO A 201 -4.06 -15.92 -5.17
N PRO A 202 -3.06 -15.04 -5.39
CA PRO A 202 -2.71 -14.55 -6.71
C PRO A 202 -2.34 -15.72 -7.64
N PRO A 203 -2.90 -15.77 -8.86
CA PRO A 203 -2.57 -16.81 -9.82
C PRO A 203 -1.16 -16.60 -10.42
N HIS A 204 -0.57 -17.68 -10.93
CA HIS A 204 0.80 -17.68 -11.47
C HIS A 204 0.88 -17.80 -13.00
N THR A 205 -0.20 -17.49 -13.71
CA THR A 205 -0.17 -17.33 -15.17
C THR A 205 -0.33 -15.83 -15.51
N PRO A 206 0.39 -15.28 -16.50
CA PRO A 206 0.36 -13.84 -16.76
C PRO A 206 -1.05 -13.30 -17.03
N ALA A 207 -1.85 -14.00 -17.83
CA ALA A 207 -3.21 -13.59 -18.16
C ALA A 207 -4.14 -13.56 -16.94
N ALA A 208 -4.10 -14.61 -16.10
CA ALA A 208 -4.92 -14.66 -14.88
C ALA A 208 -4.44 -13.63 -13.85
N LEU A 209 -3.12 -13.42 -13.72
CA LEU A 209 -2.57 -12.42 -12.80
C LEU A 209 -2.95 -11.00 -13.22
N ARG A 210 -2.94 -10.71 -14.53
CA ARG A 210 -3.42 -9.42 -15.03
C ARG A 210 -4.90 -9.19 -14.72
N ALA A 211 -5.74 -10.22 -14.88
CA ALA A 211 -7.17 -10.13 -14.53
C ALA A 211 -7.37 -9.92 -13.02
N TYR A 212 -6.61 -10.65 -12.19
CA TYR A 212 -6.60 -10.48 -10.74
C TYR A 212 -6.20 -9.06 -10.31
N LEU A 213 -5.16 -8.48 -10.93
CA LEU A 213 -4.73 -7.12 -10.64
C LEU A 213 -5.78 -6.08 -11.07
N ALA A 214 -6.48 -6.32 -12.19
CA ALA A 214 -7.54 -5.44 -12.67
C ALA A 214 -8.75 -5.44 -11.70
N GLU A 215 -9.12 -6.60 -11.18
CA GLU A 215 -10.13 -6.73 -10.13
C GLU A 215 -9.71 -6.00 -8.84
N THR A 216 -8.45 -6.15 -8.43
CA THR A 216 -7.88 -5.47 -7.26
C THR A 216 -7.97 -3.94 -7.41
N ALA A 217 -7.65 -3.42 -8.60
CA ALA A 217 -7.76 -2.01 -8.94
C ALA A 217 -9.21 -1.55 -9.23
N ARG A 218 -10.18 -2.47 -9.26
CA ARG A 218 -11.59 -2.22 -9.59
C ARG A 218 -11.77 -1.50 -10.94
N THR A 219 -11.02 -1.97 -11.95
CA THR A 219 -11.03 -1.44 -13.32
C THR A 219 -11.09 -2.57 -14.35
N ASP A 220 -11.66 -2.29 -15.52
CA ASP A 220 -11.73 -3.25 -16.63
C ASP A 220 -10.42 -3.33 -17.43
N SER A 221 -9.57 -2.30 -17.32
CA SER A 221 -8.27 -2.22 -17.99
C SER A 221 -7.26 -1.53 -17.08
N LEU A 222 -6.07 -2.11 -16.97
CA LEU A 222 -4.94 -1.50 -16.26
C LEU A 222 -4.06 -0.74 -17.25
N ASP A 223 -3.96 0.58 -17.07
CA ASP A 223 -2.81 1.33 -17.56
C ASP A 223 -1.58 1.10 -16.66
N THR A 224 -0.42 1.63 -17.05
CA THR A 224 0.83 1.42 -16.29
C THR A 224 0.79 2.03 -14.87
N PRO A 225 0.31 3.26 -14.65
CA PRO A 225 0.10 3.79 -13.30
C PRO A 225 -0.77 2.89 -12.41
N GLU A 226 -1.93 2.46 -12.92
CA GLU A 226 -2.88 1.58 -12.22
C GLU A 226 -2.28 0.21 -11.96
N LEU A 227 -1.53 -0.34 -12.92
CA LEU A 227 -0.80 -1.60 -12.76
C LEU A 227 0.20 -1.50 -11.60
N LEU A 228 1.00 -0.43 -11.53
CA LEU A 228 1.99 -0.26 -10.47
C LEU A 228 1.32 -0.07 -9.09
N ASP A 229 0.16 0.61 -9.04
CA ASP A 229 -0.63 0.74 -7.81
C ASP A 229 -1.21 -0.61 -7.37
N ALA A 230 -1.74 -1.40 -8.31
CA ALA A 230 -2.25 -2.75 -8.05
C ALA A 230 -1.14 -3.72 -7.61
N VAL A 231 0.07 -3.58 -8.15
CA VAL A 231 1.24 -4.37 -7.74
C VAL A 231 1.65 -4.03 -6.30
N ARG A 232 1.66 -2.74 -5.93
CA ARG A 232 1.90 -2.34 -4.55
C ARG A 232 0.87 -2.95 -3.60
N GLU A 233 -0.42 -2.84 -3.95
CA GLU A 233 -1.51 -3.42 -3.17
C GLU A 233 -1.37 -4.94 -3.02
N LEU A 234 -1.04 -5.65 -4.10
CA LEU A 234 -0.78 -7.09 -4.08
C LEU A 234 0.35 -7.43 -3.09
N LEU A 235 1.48 -6.72 -3.15
CA LEU A 235 2.67 -6.99 -2.33
C LEU A 235 2.49 -6.60 -0.85
N ASP A 236 1.56 -5.70 -0.57
CA ASP A 236 1.13 -5.38 0.79
C ASP A 236 0.30 -6.48 1.45
N HIS A 237 -0.19 -7.43 0.67
CA HIS A 237 -1.00 -8.56 1.14
C HIS A 237 -0.31 -9.92 0.99
N TRP A 238 0.59 -10.05 0.01
CA TRP A 238 1.19 -11.31 -0.38
C TRP A 238 2.71 -11.20 -0.57
N MET A 239 3.43 -12.13 0.04
CA MET A 239 4.81 -12.43 -0.32
C MET A 239 4.82 -13.37 -1.53
N LEU A 240 5.04 -12.82 -2.72
CA LEU A 240 5.00 -13.59 -3.96
C LEU A 240 6.07 -14.68 -4.02
N GLY A 241 5.64 -15.87 -4.43
CA GLY A 241 6.52 -16.98 -4.75
C GLY A 241 7.25 -16.75 -6.09
N ALA A 242 8.12 -17.69 -6.44
CA ALA A 242 8.90 -17.58 -7.68
C ALA A 242 8.03 -17.60 -8.93
N ARG A 243 6.96 -18.42 -8.94
CA ARG A 243 6.05 -18.54 -10.09
C ARG A 243 5.21 -17.28 -10.27
N GLU A 244 4.67 -16.73 -9.18
CA GLU A 244 3.90 -15.48 -9.20
C GLU A 244 4.80 -14.30 -9.55
N SER A 245 6.04 -14.26 -9.05
CA SER A 245 7.02 -13.24 -9.44
C SER A 245 7.32 -13.29 -10.94
N ALA A 246 7.58 -14.48 -11.50
CA ALA A 246 7.82 -14.65 -12.93
C ALA A 246 6.61 -14.24 -13.79
N ALA A 247 5.40 -14.60 -13.36
CA ALA A 247 4.18 -14.17 -14.01
C ALA A 247 4.01 -12.65 -13.97
N LEU A 248 4.33 -12.02 -12.83
CA LEU A 248 4.28 -10.57 -12.68
C LEU A 248 5.25 -9.86 -13.63
N VAL A 249 6.48 -10.33 -13.76
CA VAL A 249 7.45 -9.74 -14.71
C VAL A 249 6.93 -9.81 -16.16
N ARG A 250 6.26 -10.90 -16.54
CA ARG A 250 5.62 -10.99 -17.86
C ARG A 250 4.50 -9.96 -18.03
N VAL A 251 3.66 -9.77 -17.02
CA VAL A 251 2.60 -8.73 -17.06
C VAL A 251 3.21 -7.33 -17.17
N LEU A 252 4.30 -7.07 -16.44
CA LEU A 252 5.02 -5.79 -16.49
C LEU A 252 5.70 -5.56 -17.85
N ALA A 253 6.16 -6.62 -18.53
CA ALA A 253 6.80 -6.51 -19.84
C ALA A 253 5.86 -5.95 -20.92
N ASP A 254 4.54 -6.14 -20.75
CA ASP A 254 3.50 -5.60 -21.63
C ASP A 254 3.04 -4.19 -21.21
N ALA A 255 3.59 -3.63 -20.12
CA ALA A 255 3.19 -2.33 -19.59
C ALA A 255 3.73 -1.18 -20.47
N GLU A 256 2.82 -0.33 -20.96
CA GLU A 256 3.20 0.79 -21.83
C GLU A 256 3.99 1.86 -21.07
N GLY A 257 5.14 2.27 -21.63
CA GLY A 257 5.94 3.36 -21.06
C GLY A 257 6.81 2.98 -19.85
N LEU A 258 6.77 1.75 -19.36
CA LEU A 258 7.68 1.27 -18.31
C LEU A 258 9.05 0.90 -18.93
N ARG A 259 10.01 1.81 -18.87
CA ARG A 259 11.29 1.71 -19.60
C ARG A 259 12.42 1.19 -18.71
N PRO A 260 13.30 0.30 -19.22
CA PRO A 260 14.48 -0.14 -18.47
C PRO A 260 15.45 1.04 -18.29
N ALA A 261 15.93 1.24 -17.06
CA ALA A 261 16.80 2.36 -16.70
C ALA A 261 18.25 1.96 -16.44
N GLY A 262 18.48 0.79 -15.83
CA GLY A 262 19.82 0.31 -15.47
C GLY A 262 19.85 -0.33 -14.08
N GLN A 263 21.03 -0.60 -13.56
CA GLN A 263 21.20 -1.17 -12.23
C GLN A 263 21.06 -0.08 -11.16
N VAL A 264 20.54 -0.44 -10.00
CA VAL A 264 20.38 0.44 -8.83
C VAL A 264 20.68 -0.34 -7.56
N THR A 265 21.08 0.36 -6.50
CA THR A 265 21.09 -0.19 -5.15
C THR A 265 19.88 0.36 -4.42
N ASP A 266 18.99 -0.51 -3.96
CA ASP A 266 17.76 -0.12 -3.28
C ASP A 266 18.04 0.46 -1.88
N ARG A 267 17.01 0.98 -1.18
CA ARG A 267 17.19 1.59 0.14
C ARG A 267 17.59 0.61 1.25
N LEU A 268 17.44 -0.69 1.03
CA LEU A 268 17.89 -1.75 1.92
C LEU A 268 19.31 -2.25 1.56
N GLY A 269 19.98 -1.63 0.58
CA GLY A 269 21.33 -2.01 0.16
C GLY A 269 21.38 -3.19 -0.82
N ARG A 270 20.25 -3.62 -1.37
CA ARG A 270 20.14 -4.76 -2.29
C ARG A 270 20.40 -4.32 -3.73
N PRO A 271 21.15 -5.10 -4.53
CA PRO A 271 21.31 -4.83 -5.95
C PRO A 271 20.00 -5.13 -6.70
N GLY A 272 19.60 -4.22 -7.59
CA GLY A 272 18.37 -4.33 -8.37
C GLY A 272 18.52 -3.82 -9.80
N GLN A 273 17.58 -4.20 -10.66
CA GLN A 273 17.38 -3.64 -11.99
C GLN A 273 16.18 -2.68 -11.96
N ALA A 274 16.40 -1.43 -12.36
CA ALA A 274 15.41 -0.37 -12.33
C ALA A 274 14.64 -0.24 -13.64
N TYR A 275 13.34 0.02 -13.53
CA TYR A 275 12.40 0.32 -14.60
C TYR A 275 11.62 1.56 -14.24
N VAL A 276 11.54 2.52 -15.15
CA VAL A 276 11.02 3.86 -14.90
C VAL A 276 9.81 4.13 -15.77
N TYR A 277 8.74 4.58 -15.14
CA TYR A 277 7.59 5.19 -15.78
C TYR A 277 7.53 6.68 -15.39
N ALA A 278 7.29 7.56 -16.35
CA ALA A 278 7.11 8.99 -16.12
C ALA A 278 5.76 9.42 -16.69
N GLY A 279 4.88 9.94 -15.83
CA GLY A 279 3.56 10.42 -16.21
C GLY A 279 3.15 11.67 -15.42
N GLU A 280 1.89 12.09 -15.53
CA GLU A 280 1.38 13.31 -14.88
C GLU A 280 1.49 13.26 -13.34
N GLY A 281 1.39 12.07 -12.74
CA GLY A 281 1.53 11.86 -11.29
C GLY A 281 2.97 11.81 -10.78
N GLY A 282 3.96 12.14 -11.63
CA GLY A 282 5.38 12.06 -11.30
C GLY A 282 6.09 10.86 -11.91
N ARG A 283 7.28 10.58 -11.40
CA ARG A 283 8.14 9.50 -11.88
C ARG A 283 8.12 8.33 -10.89
N ARG A 284 7.77 7.15 -11.39
CA ARG A 284 7.76 5.88 -10.65
C ARG A 284 8.93 5.00 -11.09
N MET A 285 9.73 4.52 -10.14
CA MET A 285 10.82 3.57 -10.37
C MET A 285 10.50 2.23 -9.69
N LEU A 286 10.28 1.21 -10.49
CA LEU A 286 10.17 -0.17 -10.03
C LEU A 286 11.57 -0.82 -10.02
N ILE A 287 11.90 -1.53 -8.95
CA ILE A 287 13.18 -2.21 -8.77
C ILE A 287 12.92 -3.70 -8.65
N LEU A 288 13.51 -4.48 -9.56
CA LEU A 288 13.40 -5.93 -9.60
C LEU A 288 14.72 -6.61 -9.27
N ASP A 289 14.67 -7.75 -8.60
CA ASP A 289 15.82 -8.63 -8.44
C ASP A 289 16.28 -9.10 -9.83
N PRO A 290 17.54 -8.85 -10.22
CA PRO A 290 18.00 -9.13 -11.58
C PRO A 290 18.12 -10.63 -11.89
N ARG A 291 18.01 -11.51 -10.88
CA ARG A 291 18.12 -12.96 -11.02
C ARG A 291 16.76 -13.63 -10.99
N THR A 292 15.87 -13.17 -10.10
CA THR A 292 14.59 -13.85 -9.86
C THR A 292 13.37 -13.07 -10.33
N GLY A 293 13.53 -11.80 -10.74
CA GLY A 293 12.42 -10.93 -11.10
C GLY A 293 11.50 -10.57 -9.92
N ALA A 294 11.95 -10.77 -8.69
CA ALA A 294 11.17 -10.41 -7.50
C ALA A 294 11.12 -8.88 -7.36
N VAL A 295 9.98 -8.32 -7.00
CA VAL A 295 9.90 -6.89 -6.70
C VAL A 295 10.67 -6.60 -5.42
N LEU A 296 11.71 -5.79 -5.53
CA LEU A 296 12.51 -5.34 -4.39
C LEU A 296 11.94 -4.05 -3.82
N GLY A 297 11.61 -3.08 -4.69
CA GLY A 297 11.04 -1.82 -4.24
C GLY A 297 10.37 -1.01 -5.33
N LEU A 298 9.64 0.02 -4.91
CA LEU A 298 8.92 0.97 -5.75
C LEU A 298 9.15 2.37 -5.17
N GLU A 299 9.73 3.28 -5.96
CA GLU A 299 9.92 4.69 -5.60
C GLU A 299 8.99 5.58 -6.42
N THR A 300 8.30 6.53 -5.77
CA THR A 300 7.54 7.59 -6.45
C THR A 300 8.18 8.94 -6.13
N THR A 301 8.39 9.74 -7.17
CA THR A 301 9.02 11.06 -7.08
C THR A 301 8.14 12.12 -7.72
N PHE A 302 8.16 13.33 -7.16
CA PHE A 302 7.41 14.46 -7.70
C PHE A 302 7.89 14.79 -9.13
N GLY A 303 6.95 14.98 -10.05
CA GLY A 303 7.27 15.41 -11.42
C GLY A 303 7.45 16.91 -11.56
N GLN A 304 6.95 17.69 -10.61
CA GLN A 304 6.92 19.16 -10.62
C GLN A 304 7.18 19.68 -9.20
N ASP A 305 7.61 20.94 -9.12
CA ASP A 305 7.72 21.64 -7.83
C ASP A 305 6.32 21.86 -7.23
N ALA A 306 6.20 21.73 -5.91
CA ALA A 306 5.02 22.16 -5.16
C ALA A 306 5.48 23.06 -3.99
N PRO A 307 5.73 24.35 -4.27
CA PRO A 307 6.33 25.28 -3.31
C PRO A 307 5.49 25.49 -2.04
N GLU A 308 4.17 25.31 -2.12
CA GLU A 308 3.26 25.35 -0.96
C GLU A 308 3.60 24.31 0.11
N TYR A 309 4.20 23.19 -0.28
CA TYR A 309 4.67 22.13 0.61
C TYR A 309 6.21 22.08 0.73
N GLY A 310 6.92 23.03 0.11
CA GLY A 310 8.38 23.06 0.12
C GLY A 310 9.05 21.86 -0.56
N VAL A 311 8.40 21.25 -1.55
CA VAL A 311 8.94 20.11 -2.32
C VAL A 311 9.34 20.53 -3.73
N HIS A 312 10.39 19.90 -4.24
CA HIS A 312 10.94 20.12 -5.56
C HIS A 312 10.70 18.93 -6.49
N ALA A 313 10.70 19.17 -7.80
CA ALA A 313 10.71 18.11 -8.79
C ALA A 313 11.88 17.15 -8.55
N GLY A 314 11.59 15.85 -8.51
CA GLY A 314 12.55 14.80 -8.20
C GLY A 314 12.62 14.40 -6.73
N ASP A 315 12.02 15.15 -5.81
CA ASP A 315 11.90 14.76 -4.41
C ASP A 315 11.07 13.48 -4.27
N VAL A 316 11.47 12.59 -3.36
CA VAL A 316 10.77 11.32 -3.13
C VAL A 316 9.51 11.57 -2.31
N MET A 317 8.38 11.18 -2.90
CA MET A 317 7.05 11.19 -2.28
C MET A 317 6.88 9.99 -1.37
N GLU A 318 7.22 8.83 -1.89
CA GLU A 318 7.01 7.54 -1.24
C GLU A 318 8.00 6.53 -1.77
N TYR A 319 8.41 5.61 -0.91
CA TYR A 319 9.15 4.42 -1.30
C TYR A 319 8.66 3.23 -0.48
N SER A 320 8.51 2.08 -1.12
CA SER A 320 8.30 0.78 -0.46
C SER A 320 9.40 -0.20 -0.86
N ALA A 321 9.93 -0.94 0.11
CA ALA A 321 10.79 -2.10 -0.10
C ALA A 321 10.20 -3.33 0.56
N TRP A 322 9.92 -4.36 -0.24
CA TRP A 322 9.39 -5.63 0.25
C TRP A 322 10.54 -6.59 0.57
N MET A 323 10.44 -7.19 1.75
CA MET A 323 11.36 -8.19 2.29
C MET A 323 10.72 -9.57 2.17
N ARG A 324 11.58 -10.59 2.13
CA ARG A 324 11.19 -12.00 1.98
C ARG A 324 11.62 -12.79 3.20
#